data_AF-A0A177A8K7-F1
#
_entry.id   AF-A0A177A8K7-F1
#
_cell.length_a   1.000
_cell.length_b   1.000
_cell.length_c   1.000
_cell.angle_alpha   90.00
_cell.angle_beta   90.00
_cell.angle_gamma   90.00
#
_symmetry.space_group_name_H-M   'P 1'
#
loop_
_entity.id
_entity.type
_entity.pdbx_description
1 polymer ?
#
loop_
_entity_poly.entity_id
_entity_poly.type
_entity_poly.pdbx_seq_one_letter_code
_entity_poly.pdbx_strand_id
1 'polypeptide(L)'
;MAKTAIISVYDKTGLLDLAKGLIKQNVRLLASGGTAKMIRESGFAVEDVSAITHAPEMLAGRVKTLHPAVHAGILARDLASDEKDLADQNINKVDYVICNLYPFKDTVAKINVTVPEAVEEIDIGGVTLIRAAAKNHTRVTILSDPSDYPSFLEELEKGEIKEQSRQMYALKAFGHTADYDAAISDFFRKQYASNGVQQLALRYGANPHQKPAAAYVKSGELPFKVLCGAPGYINLLDALNAWPLVKELKEALGHPAAASFKHVSPAGAAIAVPLTAEERKVYFVDDIEGLETSPLAQAYARARGADRMSSFGDMIALSDTVDVPTAKIISREVSDGVIAPGYEDAALEILKKKKGGRYLVLQIDPEYVPNPQETRTVYGITMAQHRNDVVISPASFSSIITPKEGAALSDSALRDLTVATIALKYTQSNSVCYALNGQVVGLGAGQQSRIHCTRLAGDKADNWWLRFSPRVLEIQWKKGSKRADKSNAIDLLVSGELPKEGAERELYEAMFEEVPKEFTDEERREWLGKLKGVACSSDAFFPFIDNVFRASRSGVSYIAAPTGSQNDSAVMETAEKLGITFVEQSIRLFHH
;
A
#
# COMPACT_ATOMS: atom_id res chain seq x y z
N MET A 1 53.68 -15.27 9.88
CA MET A 1 53.31 -14.56 11.13
C MET A 1 52.07 -15.22 11.71
N ALA A 2 51.87 -15.17 13.03
CA ALA A 2 50.63 -15.61 13.65
C ALA A 2 49.45 -14.77 13.10
N LYS A 3 48.33 -15.42 12.78
CA LYS A 3 47.09 -14.70 12.39
C LYS A 3 46.60 -13.86 13.56
N THR A 4 45.90 -12.76 13.27
CA THR A 4 45.41 -11.83 14.31
C THR A 4 43.88 -11.77 14.32
N ALA A 5 43.29 -11.84 15.51
CA ALA A 5 41.87 -11.67 15.76
C ALA A 5 41.60 -10.41 16.60
N ILE A 6 40.69 -9.54 16.15
CA ILE A 6 40.14 -8.45 16.95
C ILE A 6 38.77 -8.87 17.48
N ILE A 7 38.59 -8.83 18.80
CA ILE A 7 37.36 -9.24 19.49
C ILE A 7 36.77 -8.05 20.27
N SER A 8 35.57 -7.62 19.90
CA SER A 8 34.84 -6.54 20.56
C SER A 8 33.35 -6.88 20.58
N VAL A 9 32.91 -7.58 21.62
CA VAL A 9 31.54 -8.10 21.72
C VAL A 9 30.82 -7.59 22.96
N TYR A 10 29.58 -7.16 22.76
CA TYR A 10 28.63 -6.91 23.84
C TYR A 10 28.08 -8.22 24.41
N ASP A 11 27.47 -9.06 23.55
CA ASP A 11 27.02 -10.40 23.88
C ASP A 11 28.23 -11.35 23.91
N LYS A 12 28.48 -11.92 25.08
CA LYS A 12 29.65 -12.76 25.39
C LYS A 12 29.33 -14.26 25.32
N THR A 13 28.15 -14.63 24.81
CA THR A 13 27.76 -16.02 24.58
C THR A 13 28.83 -16.73 23.74
N GLY A 14 29.32 -17.88 24.20
CA GLY A 14 30.34 -18.68 23.50
C GLY A 14 31.75 -18.05 23.39
N LEU A 15 31.99 -16.89 24.00
CA LEU A 15 33.25 -16.14 23.85
C LEU A 15 34.48 -16.92 24.30
N LEU A 16 34.39 -17.65 25.42
CA LEU A 16 35.53 -18.38 25.97
C LEU A 16 35.91 -19.60 25.11
N ASP A 17 34.93 -20.29 24.55
CA ASP A 17 35.17 -21.41 23.63
C ASP A 17 35.80 -20.93 22.33
N LEU A 18 35.32 -19.79 21.80
CA LEU A 18 35.93 -19.12 20.65
C LEU A 18 37.38 -18.72 20.93
N ALA A 19 37.64 -18.06 22.07
CA ALA A 19 39.00 -17.63 22.45
C ALA A 19 39.94 -18.83 22.57
N LYS A 20 39.50 -19.91 23.22
CA LYS A 20 40.26 -21.16 23.34
C LYS A 20 40.58 -21.78 21.97
N GLY A 21 39.59 -21.82 21.07
CA GLY A 21 39.76 -22.38 19.72
C GLY A 21 40.72 -21.57 18.85
N LEU A 22 40.65 -20.23 18.92
CA LEU A 22 41.58 -19.33 18.24
C LEU A 22 43.02 -19.51 18.76
N ILE A 23 43.21 -19.56 20.09
CA ILE A 23 44.54 -19.76 20.70
C ILE A 23 45.14 -21.11 20.31
N LYS A 24 44.33 -22.19 20.28
CA LYS A 24 44.76 -23.52 19.84
C LYS A 24 45.36 -23.50 18.43
N GLN A 25 44.93 -22.56 17.58
CA GLN A 25 45.40 -22.39 16.20
C GLN A 25 46.46 -21.28 16.07
N ASN A 26 47.12 -20.91 17.18
CA ASN A 26 48.14 -19.87 17.25
C ASN A 26 47.68 -18.50 16.74
N VAL A 27 46.41 -18.16 16.95
CA VAL A 27 45.87 -16.83 16.62
C VAL A 27 46.14 -15.85 17.78
N ARG A 28 46.73 -14.70 17.47
CA ARG A 28 46.94 -13.60 18.42
C ARG A 28 45.60 -12.88 18.68
N LEU A 29 45.22 -12.73 19.94
CA LEU A 29 43.97 -12.09 20.34
C LEU A 29 44.19 -10.64 20.77
N LEU A 30 43.45 -9.72 20.16
CA LEU A 30 43.33 -8.32 20.54
C LEU A 30 41.88 -8.02 20.95
N ALA A 31 41.67 -7.48 22.15
CA ALA A 31 40.33 -7.13 22.63
C ALA A 31 40.32 -5.80 23.36
N SER A 32 39.14 -5.27 23.71
CA SER A 32 39.02 -4.04 24.50
C SER A 32 38.00 -4.17 25.63
N GLY A 33 38.17 -3.36 26.68
CA GLY A 33 37.23 -3.21 27.78
C GLY A 33 36.79 -4.54 28.42
N GLY A 34 35.47 -4.71 28.58
CA GLY A 34 34.89 -5.89 29.22
C GLY A 34 35.17 -7.21 28.49
N THR A 35 35.39 -7.20 27.17
CA THR A 35 35.77 -8.39 26.41
C THR A 35 37.17 -8.87 26.79
N ALA A 36 38.15 -7.96 26.80
CA ALA A 36 39.54 -8.28 27.19
C ALA A 36 39.61 -8.77 28.65
N LYS A 37 38.87 -8.12 29.54
CA LYS A 37 38.79 -8.50 30.96
C LYS A 37 38.31 -9.95 31.13
N MET A 38 37.20 -10.33 30.49
CA MET A 38 36.63 -11.68 30.61
C MET A 38 37.57 -12.79 30.09
N ILE A 39 38.22 -12.56 28.94
CA ILE A 39 39.17 -13.53 28.37
C ILE A 39 40.39 -13.70 29.29
N ARG A 40 40.93 -12.58 29.81
CA ARG A 40 42.12 -12.58 30.68
C ARG A 40 41.84 -13.24 32.03
N GLU A 41 40.71 -12.93 32.66
CA GLU A 41 40.28 -13.53 33.94
C GLU A 41 40.06 -15.05 33.82
N SER A 42 39.76 -15.54 32.61
CA SER A 42 39.62 -16.97 32.31
C SER A 42 40.96 -17.66 32.02
N GLY A 43 42.09 -16.97 32.17
CA GLY A 43 43.44 -17.53 32.00
C GLY A 43 43.96 -17.58 30.57
N PHE A 44 43.25 -16.97 29.60
CA PHE A 44 43.66 -16.92 28.20
C PHE A 44 44.52 -15.69 27.89
N ALA A 45 45.52 -15.85 27.03
CA ALA A 45 46.35 -14.75 26.56
C ALA A 45 45.54 -13.82 25.65
N VAL A 46 45.47 -12.53 26.02
CA VAL A 46 44.81 -11.49 25.24
C VAL A 46 45.49 -10.14 25.48
N GLU A 47 45.75 -9.43 24.40
CA GLU A 47 46.30 -8.08 24.42
C GLU A 47 45.18 -7.06 24.27
N ASP A 48 45.36 -5.87 24.86
CA ASP A 48 44.44 -4.77 24.63
C ASP A 48 44.66 -4.17 23.23
N VAL A 49 43.61 -3.66 22.58
CA VAL A 49 43.72 -3.01 21.25
C VAL A 49 44.76 -1.86 21.26
N SER A 50 44.98 -1.22 22.41
CA SER A 50 46.02 -0.20 22.60
C SER A 50 47.45 -0.71 22.32
N ALA A 51 47.68 -2.03 22.35
CA ALA A 51 48.95 -2.64 22.00
C ALA A 51 49.34 -2.42 20.52
N ILE A 52 48.36 -2.24 19.62
CA ILE A 52 48.61 -1.96 18.20
C ILE A 52 48.32 -0.51 17.81
N THR A 53 47.52 0.23 18.58
CA THR A 53 47.24 1.64 18.28
C THR A 53 48.22 2.60 18.96
N HIS A 54 48.84 2.18 20.06
CA HIS A 54 49.61 3.04 20.96
C HIS A 54 48.82 4.26 21.49
N ALA A 55 47.48 4.23 21.36
CA ALA A 55 46.59 5.28 21.80
C ALA A 55 45.75 4.79 23.00
N PRO A 56 45.53 5.65 24.02
CA PRO A 56 44.65 5.32 25.12
C PRO A 56 43.19 5.32 24.67
N GLU A 57 42.33 4.65 25.45
CA GLU A 57 40.88 4.79 25.33
C GLU A 57 40.45 6.22 25.68
N MET A 58 39.62 6.84 24.84
CA MET A 58 39.16 8.22 25.01
C MET A 58 37.63 8.30 25.12
N LEU A 59 37.16 9.38 25.76
CA LEU A 59 35.74 9.75 25.86
C LEU A 59 34.87 8.61 26.45
N ALA A 60 35.31 8.05 27.59
CA ALA A 60 34.62 6.95 28.28
C ALA A 60 34.34 5.72 27.39
N GLY A 61 35.29 5.39 26.50
CA GLY A 61 35.20 4.18 25.66
C GLY A 61 34.56 4.36 24.30
N ARG A 62 34.08 5.58 23.99
CA ARG A 62 33.52 5.91 22.68
C ARG A 62 34.55 5.84 21.56
N VAL A 63 35.82 6.18 21.85
CA VAL A 63 36.90 6.15 20.87
C VAL A 63 38.02 5.24 21.39
N LYS A 64 38.03 4.01 20.85
CA LYS A 64 39.03 2.98 21.20
C LYS A 64 39.55 2.20 19.99
N THR A 65 38.69 1.90 19.03
CA THR A 65 39.03 1.09 17.84
C THR A 65 39.11 1.90 16.55
N LEU A 66 38.66 3.16 16.56
CA LEU A 66 38.69 4.08 15.43
C LEU A 66 40.11 4.62 15.20
N HIS A 67 41.01 3.74 14.75
CA HIS A 67 42.42 4.06 14.53
C HIS A 67 42.94 3.44 13.23
N PRO A 68 43.83 4.10 12.47
CA PRO A 68 44.41 3.54 11.25
C PRO A 68 45.05 2.16 11.44
N ALA A 69 45.78 1.94 12.55
CA ALA A 69 46.39 0.63 12.84
C ALA A 69 45.37 -0.53 12.89
N VAL A 70 44.13 -0.25 13.30
CA VAL A 70 43.04 -1.24 13.31
C VAL A 70 42.45 -1.39 11.90
N HIS A 71 42.00 -0.29 11.30
CA HIS A 71 41.26 -0.35 10.06
C HIS A 71 42.12 -0.63 8.83
N ALA A 72 43.37 -0.19 8.78
CA ALA A 72 44.31 -0.56 7.73
C ALA A 72 44.64 -2.06 7.81
N GLY A 73 44.83 -2.62 9.01
CA GLY A 73 45.00 -4.07 9.20
C GLY A 73 43.80 -4.89 8.71
N ILE A 74 42.58 -4.37 8.86
CA ILE A 74 41.35 -5.00 8.36
C ILE A 74 41.18 -4.79 6.85
N LEU A 75 41.42 -3.59 6.32
CA LEU A 75 41.07 -3.21 4.95
C LEU A 75 42.16 -3.46 3.91
N ALA A 76 43.41 -3.65 4.34
CA ALA A 76 44.50 -3.95 3.42
C ALA A 76 44.20 -5.20 2.59
N ARG A 77 44.47 -5.12 1.29
CA ARG A 77 44.33 -6.23 0.34
C ARG A 77 45.67 -6.93 0.16
N ASP A 78 45.64 -8.08 -0.49
CA ASP A 78 46.86 -8.80 -0.88
C ASP A 78 47.46 -8.19 -2.16
N LEU A 79 47.83 -6.91 -2.08
CA LEU A 79 48.44 -6.11 -3.15
C LEU A 79 49.79 -5.56 -2.68
N ALA A 80 50.79 -5.54 -3.56
CA ALA A 80 52.12 -5.04 -3.23
C ALA A 80 52.13 -3.60 -2.71
N SER A 81 51.22 -2.74 -3.18
CA SER A 81 51.05 -1.38 -2.67
C SER A 81 50.57 -1.35 -1.22
N ASP A 82 49.55 -2.14 -0.91
CA ASP A 82 48.96 -2.20 0.43
C ASP A 82 49.96 -2.84 1.43
N GLU A 83 50.73 -3.86 1.01
CA GLU A 83 51.81 -4.43 1.84
C GLU A 83 52.89 -3.41 2.17
N LYS A 84 53.27 -2.58 1.18
CA LYS A 84 54.26 -1.52 1.39
C LYS A 84 53.74 -0.50 2.39
N ASP A 85 52.50 -0.03 2.23
CA ASP A 85 51.89 0.93 3.14
C ASP A 85 51.82 0.38 4.57
N LEU A 86 51.44 -0.89 4.73
CA LEU A 86 51.43 -1.56 6.04
C LEU A 86 52.84 -1.65 6.65
N ALA A 87 53.85 -2.03 5.86
CA ALA A 87 55.23 -2.12 6.32
C ALA A 87 55.80 -0.75 6.72
N ASP A 88 55.59 0.28 5.91
CA ASP A 88 56.04 1.65 6.18
C ASP A 88 55.44 2.22 7.47
N GLN A 89 54.23 1.76 7.86
CA GLN A 89 53.53 2.16 9.07
C GLN A 89 53.66 1.17 10.24
N ASN A 90 54.39 0.06 10.07
CA ASN A 90 54.49 -1.04 11.04
C ASN A 90 53.13 -1.63 11.47
N ILE A 91 52.18 -1.72 10.55
CA ILE A 91 50.83 -2.26 10.81
C ILE A 91 50.75 -3.72 10.37
N ASN A 92 50.22 -4.57 11.25
CA ASN A 92 49.96 -5.98 10.92
C ASN A 92 48.54 -6.17 10.37
N LYS A 93 48.37 -7.14 9.48
CA LYS A 93 47.04 -7.55 9.01
C LYS A 93 46.21 -8.18 10.13
N VAL A 94 44.90 -7.99 10.02
CA VAL A 94 43.87 -8.62 10.86
C VAL A 94 43.14 -9.64 10.01
N ASP A 95 43.08 -10.89 10.48
CA ASP A 95 42.47 -12.01 9.76
C ASP A 95 41.03 -12.26 10.21
N TYR A 96 40.77 -12.05 11.49
CA TYR A 96 39.48 -12.31 12.12
C TYR A 96 38.97 -11.07 12.84
N VAL A 97 37.71 -10.72 12.62
CA VAL A 97 37.01 -9.69 13.39
C VAL A 97 35.77 -10.33 13.99
N ILE A 98 35.67 -10.30 15.31
CA ILE A 98 34.52 -10.83 16.05
C ILE A 98 33.89 -9.66 16.79
N CYS A 99 32.72 -9.24 16.33
CA CYS A 99 32.08 -8.03 16.83
C CYS A 99 30.56 -8.12 16.71
N ASN A 100 29.88 -7.95 17.84
CA ASN A 100 28.44 -7.74 17.92
C ASN A 100 28.16 -6.43 18.68
N LEU A 101 27.05 -5.78 18.33
CA LEU A 101 26.77 -4.39 18.72
C LEU A 101 26.05 -4.32 20.07
N TYR A 102 26.03 -3.11 20.65
CA TYR A 102 25.16 -2.79 21.77
C TYR A 102 23.69 -3.04 21.42
N PRO A 103 22.85 -3.44 22.39
CA PRO A 103 21.49 -3.88 22.13
C PRO A 103 20.56 -2.66 22.03
N PHE A 104 20.78 -1.78 21.04
CA PHE A 104 20.02 -0.53 20.88
C PHE A 104 18.50 -0.78 20.86
N LYS A 105 18.05 -1.84 20.18
CA LYS A 105 16.65 -2.27 20.14
C LYS A 105 16.09 -2.56 21.54
N ASP A 106 16.86 -3.21 22.40
CA ASP A 106 16.46 -3.51 23.78
C ASP A 106 16.49 -2.26 24.65
N THR A 107 17.47 -1.37 24.44
CA THR A 107 17.54 -0.08 25.13
C THR A 107 16.31 0.77 24.85
N VAL A 108 15.94 0.96 23.58
CA VAL A 108 14.77 1.79 23.23
C VAL A 108 13.43 1.14 23.57
N ALA A 109 13.42 -0.16 23.87
CA ALA A 109 12.25 -0.88 24.38
C ALA A 109 12.04 -0.70 25.90
N LYS A 110 13.02 -0.18 26.64
CA LYS A 110 12.88 0.10 28.08
C LYS A 110 11.81 1.16 28.32
N ILE A 111 11.01 0.95 29.37
CA ILE A 111 10.00 1.92 29.81
C ILE A 111 10.72 3.22 30.21
N ASN A 112 10.24 4.36 29.72
CA ASN A 112 10.76 5.70 30.01
C ASN A 112 12.22 5.95 29.60
N VAL A 113 12.75 5.21 28.62
CA VAL A 113 14.06 5.53 28.02
C VAL A 113 14.07 6.98 27.53
N THR A 114 15.09 7.73 27.93
CA THR A 114 15.29 9.11 27.47
C THR A 114 16.09 9.14 26.17
N VAL A 115 15.96 10.22 25.41
CA VAL A 115 16.78 10.41 24.19
C VAL A 115 18.29 10.36 24.50
N PRO A 116 18.83 11.04 25.53
CA PRO A 116 20.25 10.93 25.86
C PRO A 116 20.70 9.49 26.19
N GLU A 117 19.90 8.72 26.94
CA GLU A 117 20.22 7.32 27.24
C GLU A 117 20.24 6.45 25.97
N ALA A 118 19.29 6.64 25.06
CA ALA A 118 19.28 5.93 23.78
C ALA A 118 20.49 6.33 22.91
N VAL A 119 20.85 7.60 22.88
CA VAL A 119 21.99 8.13 22.09
C VAL A 119 23.33 7.57 22.59
N GLU A 120 23.51 7.37 23.89
CA GLU A 120 24.73 6.76 24.45
C GLU A 120 24.94 5.32 23.95
N GLU A 121 23.86 4.59 23.68
CA GLU A 121 23.88 3.19 23.25
C GLU A 121 24.06 3.02 21.73
N ILE A 122 24.28 4.10 20.98
CA ILE A 122 24.61 4.06 19.56
C ILE A 122 26.08 3.72 19.38
N ASP A 123 26.35 2.52 18.84
CA ASP A 123 27.70 2.02 18.64
C ASP A 123 28.31 2.53 17.33
N ILE A 124 29.39 3.31 17.44
CA ILE A 124 30.15 3.82 16.29
C ILE A 124 31.29 2.86 15.93
N GLY A 125 32.04 2.40 16.93
CA GLY A 125 33.25 1.62 16.74
C GLY A 125 32.97 0.22 16.22
N GLY A 126 32.00 -0.47 16.84
CA GLY A 126 31.56 -1.80 16.45
C GLY A 126 31.00 -1.82 15.03
N VAL A 127 30.12 -0.87 14.67
CA VAL A 127 29.59 -0.76 13.31
C VAL A 127 30.71 -0.58 12.29
N THR A 128 31.70 0.26 12.60
CA THR A 128 32.84 0.49 11.69
C THR A 128 33.71 -0.77 11.54
N LEU A 129 33.97 -1.51 12.62
CA LEU A 129 34.69 -2.80 12.58
C LEU A 129 33.97 -3.82 11.71
N ILE A 130 32.66 -4.00 11.94
CA ILE A 130 31.82 -4.95 11.20
C ILE A 130 31.83 -4.61 9.70
N ARG A 131 31.56 -3.35 9.33
CA ARG A 131 31.51 -2.92 7.93
C ARG A 131 32.87 -3.02 7.24
N ALA A 132 33.96 -2.68 7.92
CA ALA A 132 35.31 -2.79 7.37
C ALA A 132 35.68 -4.26 7.08
N ALA A 133 35.41 -5.16 8.02
CA ALA A 133 35.68 -6.58 7.85
C ALA A 133 34.81 -7.22 6.77
N ALA A 134 33.50 -6.93 6.76
CA ALA A 134 32.57 -7.42 5.75
C ALA A 134 32.90 -6.90 4.33
N LYS A 135 33.35 -5.65 4.21
CA LYS A 135 33.85 -5.09 2.94
C LYS A 135 35.02 -5.89 2.39
N ASN A 136 35.96 -6.31 3.26
CA ASN A 136 37.16 -7.04 2.88
C ASN A 136 37.04 -8.56 3.08
N HIS A 137 35.84 -9.12 2.91
CA HIS A 137 35.55 -10.54 3.17
C HIS A 137 36.30 -11.52 2.25
N THR A 138 36.92 -11.03 1.18
CA THR A 138 37.82 -11.84 0.35
C THR A 138 38.99 -12.38 1.18
N ARG A 139 39.47 -11.59 2.16
CA ARG A 139 40.58 -11.94 3.06
C ARG A 139 40.15 -12.10 4.53
N VAL A 140 39.32 -11.20 5.05
CA VAL A 140 38.96 -11.14 6.47
C VAL A 140 37.70 -11.95 6.76
N THR A 141 37.71 -12.72 7.85
CA THR A 141 36.50 -13.37 8.36
C THR A 141 35.88 -12.51 9.47
N ILE A 142 34.68 -12.01 9.22
CA ILE A 142 33.83 -11.32 10.20
C ILE A 142 32.91 -12.33 10.89
N LEU A 143 32.73 -12.27 12.21
CA LEU A 143 31.69 -12.99 12.93
C LEU A 143 30.90 -11.99 13.77
N SER A 144 29.63 -11.79 13.41
CA SER A 144 28.73 -10.84 14.08
C SER A 144 27.68 -11.48 14.98
N ASP A 145 27.61 -12.81 15.00
CA ASP A 145 26.63 -13.57 15.76
C ASP A 145 27.32 -14.76 16.43
N PRO A 146 27.16 -14.92 17.76
CA PRO A 146 27.67 -16.08 18.49
C PRO A 146 27.25 -17.45 17.94
N SER A 147 26.11 -17.54 17.24
CA SER A 147 25.65 -18.80 16.64
C SER A 147 26.64 -19.39 15.63
N ASP A 148 27.48 -18.54 15.03
CA ASP A 148 28.40 -18.93 13.97
C ASP A 148 29.76 -19.42 14.50
N TYR A 149 30.02 -19.24 15.80
CA TYR A 149 31.32 -19.59 16.40
C TYR A 149 31.65 -21.08 16.25
N PRO A 150 30.72 -22.04 16.50
CA PRO A 150 31.04 -23.47 16.36
C PRO A 150 31.46 -23.86 14.94
N SER A 151 30.67 -23.47 13.92
CA SER A 151 30.98 -23.77 12.52
C SER A 151 32.27 -23.09 12.05
N PHE A 152 32.52 -21.87 12.52
CA PHE A 152 33.78 -21.18 12.25
C PHE A 152 34.98 -21.93 12.84
N LEU A 153 34.89 -22.38 14.10
CA LEU A 153 35.97 -23.14 14.75
C LEU A 153 36.24 -24.47 14.03
N GLU A 154 35.21 -25.17 13.56
CA GLU A 154 35.39 -26.40 12.77
C GLU A 154 36.16 -26.17 11.47
N GLU A 155 35.89 -25.06 10.77
CA GLU A 155 36.65 -24.68 9.57
C GLU A 155 38.08 -24.25 9.92
N LEU A 156 38.23 -23.48 11.00
CA LEU A 156 39.53 -23.02 11.47
C LEU A 156 40.45 -24.21 11.84
N GLU A 157 39.90 -25.23 12.50
CA GLU A 157 40.66 -26.46 12.85
C GLU A 157 41.10 -27.25 11.62
N LYS A 158 40.41 -27.13 10.48
CA LYS A 158 40.79 -27.72 9.20
C LYS A 158 41.84 -26.89 8.44
N GLY A 159 42.20 -25.72 8.95
CA GLY A 159 43.27 -24.85 8.43
C GLY A 159 42.80 -23.76 7.46
N GLU A 160 41.54 -23.78 7.02
CA GLU A 160 41.01 -22.83 6.04
C GLU A 160 39.55 -22.48 6.33
N ILE A 161 39.23 -21.18 6.32
CA ILE A 161 37.85 -20.70 6.31
C ILE A 161 37.41 -20.64 4.84
N LYS A 162 36.27 -21.23 4.51
CA LYS A 162 35.81 -21.27 3.12
C LYS A 162 35.43 -19.88 2.63
N GLU A 163 35.64 -19.62 1.34
CA GLU A 163 35.18 -18.38 0.70
C GLU A 163 33.68 -18.19 0.87
N GLN A 164 32.89 -19.24 0.62
CA GLN A 164 31.44 -19.23 0.81
C GLN A 164 31.06 -18.84 2.25
N SER A 165 31.78 -19.34 3.26
CA SER A 165 31.54 -18.98 4.66
C SER A 165 31.82 -17.49 4.89
N ARG A 166 32.94 -16.96 4.38
CA ARG A 166 33.23 -15.51 4.47
C ARG A 166 32.17 -14.64 3.76
N GLN A 167 31.68 -15.06 2.60
CA GLN A 167 30.59 -14.37 1.89
C GLN A 167 29.31 -14.35 2.73
N MET A 168 28.93 -15.48 3.33
CA MET A 168 27.74 -15.57 4.17
C MET A 168 27.87 -14.75 5.46
N TYR A 169 29.04 -14.76 6.09
CA TYR A 169 29.27 -13.92 7.27
C TYR A 169 29.27 -12.43 6.93
N ALA A 170 29.79 -12.04 5.77
CA ALA A 170 29.75 -10.66 5.29
C ALA A 170 28.31 -10.20 4.99
N LEU A 171 27.49 -11.06 4.39
CA LEU A 171 26.06 -10.82 4.19
C LEU A 171 25.35 -10.60 5.54
N LYS A 172 25.58 -11.50 6.50
CA LYS A 172 25.02 -11.39 7.86
C LYS A 172 25.46 -10.11 8.57
N ALA A 173 26.75 -9.76 8.45
CA ALA A 173 27.32 -8.53 9.00
C ALA A 173 26.68 -7.26 8.43
N PHE A 174 26.52 -7.16 7.11
CA PHE A 174 25.85 -6.01 6.51
C PHE A 174 24.36 -5.97 6.85
N GLY A 175 23.68 -7.13 6.88
CA GLY A 175 22.30 -7.24 7.35
C GLY A 175 22.14 -6.75 8.78
N HIS A 176 23.04 -7.15 9.68
CA HIS A 176 23.06 -6.69 11.08
C HIS A 176 23.19 -5.17 11.19
N THR A 177 24.12 -4.56 10.44
CA THR A 177 24.29 -3.09 10.47
C THR A 177 23.13 -2.34 9.82
N ALA A 178 22.51 -2.89 8.77
CA ALA A 178 21.33 -2.31 8.15
C ALA A 178 20.13 -2.32 9.10
N ASP A 179 19.90 -3.43 9.81
CA ASP A 179 18.85 -3.57 10.82
C ASP A 179 19.09 -2.66 12.04
N TYR A 180 20.34 -2.44 12.39
CA TYR A 180 20.74 -1.56 13.49
C TYR A 180 20.43 -0.09 13.16
N ASP A 181 20.87 0.41 12.01
CA ASP A 181 20.59 1.78 11.57
C ASP A 181 19.10 2.00 11.28
N ALA A 182 18.39 0.97 10.80
CA ALA A 182 16.94 1.02 10.66
C ALA A 182 16.24 1.27 12.00
N ALA A 183 16.67 0.61 13.08
CA ALA A 183 16.13 0.83 14.42
C ALA A 183 16.44 2.23 14.96
N ILE A 184 17.66 2.73 14.75
CA ILE A 184 18.05 4.10 15.13
C ILE A 184 17.19 5.12 14.38
N SER A 185 17.06 4.97 13.06
CA SER A 185 16.28 5.89 12.24
C SER A 185 14.79 5.88 12.61
N ASP A 186 14.22 4.72 12.93
CA ASP A 186 12.84 4.60 13.42
C ASP A 186 12.65 5.29 14.78
N PHE A 187 13.58 5.10 15.72
CA PHE A 187 13.57 5.80 16.99
C PHE A 187 13.57 7.32 16.79
N PHE A 188 14.53 7.87 16.02
CA PHE A 188 14.59 9.30 15.78
C PHE A 188 13.40 9.85 14.99
N ARG A 189 12.83 9.07 14.07
CA ARG A 189 11.60 9.46 13.35
C ARG A 189 10.44 9.67 14.33
N LYS A 190 10.29 8.76 15.30
CA LYS A 190 9.27 8.86 16.36
C LYS A 190 9.52 10.03 17.32
N GLN A 191 10.78 10.34 17.62
CA GLN A 191 11.12 11.42 18.54
C GLN A 191 11.04 12.81 17.89
N TYR A 192 11.55 12.96 16.66
CA TYR A 192 11.80 14.26 16.04
C TYR A 192 10.90 14.58 14.85
N ALA A 193 10.26 13.58 14.24
CA ALA A 193 9.43 13.74 13.04
C ALA A 193 8.06 13.07 13.18
N SER A 194 7.54 13.03 14.42
CA SER A 194 6.18 12.59 14.75
C SER A 194 5.14 13.67 14.40
N ASN A 195 3.88 13.44 14.77
CA ASN A 195 2.75 14.35 14.51
C ASN A 195 2.50 14.64 13.02
N GLY A 196 2.75 13.65 12.16
CA GLY A 196 2.43 13.75 10.75
C GLY A 196 3.49 14.41 9.88
N VAL A 197 4.70 14.68 10.39
CA VAL A 197 5.84 15.15 9.58
C VAL A 197 6.39 14.01 8.72
N GLN A 198 7.04 13.02 9.33
CA GLN A 198 7.45 11.77 8.65
C GLN A 198 6.77 10.54 9.20
N GLN A 199 6.16 10.64 10.38
CA GLN A 199 5.59 9.54 11.12
C GLN A 199 4.26 9.93 11.75
N LEU A 200 3.30 9.02 11.62
CA LEU A 200 1.99 9.12 12.21
C LEU A 200 1.69 7.83 12.97
N ALA A 201 1.47 7.93 14.27
CA ALA A 201 1.04 6.80 15.09
C ALA A 201 -0.43 6.46 14.77
N LEU A 202 -0.72 5.18 14.65
CA LEU A 202 -2.07 4.67 14.40
C LEU A 202 -2.58 3.91 15.62
N ARG A 203 -3.89 3.92 15.84
CA ARG A 203 -4.52 3.30 17.01
C ARG A 203 -4.26 1.78 17.10
N TYR A 204 -4.23 1.12 15.95
CA TYR A 204 -3.95 -0.30 15.72
C TYR A 204 -3.80 -0.54 14.20
N GLY A 205 -3.39 -1.74 13.80
CA GLY A 205 -3.24 -2.19 12.42
C GLY A 205 -4.59 -2.47 11.73
N ALA A 206 -4.68 -3.53 10.94
CA ALA A 206 -5.96 -3.89 10.30
C ALA A 206 -7.06 -4.20 11.33
N ASN A 207 -6.70 -4.77 12.49
CA ASN A 207 -7.61 -5.16 13.55
C ASN A 207 -7.20 -4.59 14.92
N PRO A 208 -8.14 -4.38 15.88
CA PRO A 208 -7.86 -3.76 17.18
C PRO A 208 -6.76 -4.40 18.04
N HIS A 209 -6.52 -5.71 17.90
CA HIS A 209 -5.50 -6.43 18.65
C HIS A 209 -4.09 -6.29 18.05
N GLN A 210 -3.96 -5.81 16.80
CA GLN A 210 -2.68 -5.63 16.11
C GLN A 210 -2.07 -4.29 16.50
N LYS A 211 -1.35 -4.24 17.61
CA LYS A 211 -0.66 -3.05 18.12
C LYS A 211 0.82 -3.36 18.38
N PRO A 212 1.73 -2.39 18.21
CA PRO A 212 1.50 -1.02 17.72
C PRO A 212 1.29 -0.96 16.19
N ALA A 213 0.90 0.21 15.68
CA ALA A 213 0.81 0.49 14.24
C ALA A 213 1.20 1.94 13.94
N ALA A 214 1.74 2.19 12.75
CA ALA A 214 2.14 3.53 12.30
C ALA A 214 2.12 3.61 10.76
N ALA A 215 2.00 4.83 10.23
CA ALA A 215 2.31 5.17 8.84
C ALA A 215 3.52 6.11 8.82
N TYR A 216 4.49 5.86 7.92
CA TYR A 216 5.68 6.69 7.83
C TYR A 216 6.32 6.66 6.44
N VAL A 217 7.14 7.67 6.15
CA VAL A 217 8.06 7.72 5.01
C VAL A 217 9.51 7.63 5.48
N LYS A 218 10.39 7.09 4.64
CA LYS A 218 11.83 6.98 4.95
C LYS A 218 12.59 8.30 4.75
N SER A 219 12.07 9.18 3.90
CA SER A 219 12.62 10.48 3.54
C SER A 219 11.50 11.45 3.16
N GLY A 220 11.74 12.75 3.23
CA GLY A 220 10.75 13.78 2.90
C GLY A 220 9.72 13.98 4.02
N GLU A 221 8.51 14.38 3.68
CA GLU A 221 7.36 14.47 4.59
C GLU A 221 6.26 13.49 4.14
N LEU A 222 5.34 13.15 5.03
CA LEU A 222 4.11 12.48 4.64
C LEU A 222 3.38 13.36 3.62
N PRO A 223 2.86 12.79 2.53
CA PRO A 223 2.27 13.59 1.46
C PRO A 223 0.90 14.15 1.82
N PHE A 224 0.43 13.97 3.06
CA PHE A 224 -0.87 14.44 3.50
C PHE A 224 -0.82 15.02 4.92
N LYS A 225 -1.76 15.93 5.20
CA LYS A 225 -2.00 16.55 6.50
C LYS A 225 -3.36 16.11 7.04
N VAL A 226 -3.45 15.93 8.35
CA VAL A 226 -4.72 15.67 9.04
C VAL A 226 -5.32 17.00 9.48
N LEU A 227 -6.42 17.42 8.86
CA LEU A 227 -7.10 18.69 9.18
C LEU A 227 -8.17 18.54 10.26
N CYS A 228 -8.72 17.32 10.41
CA CYS A 228 -9.73 16.98 11.41
C CYS A 228 -9.77 15.46 11.62
N GLY A 229 -10.13 15.02 12.82
CA GLY A 229 -10.18 13.61 13.18
C GLY A 229 -8.78 12.97 13.30
N ALA A 230 -8.73 11.64 13.24
CA ALA A 230 -7.48 10.87 13.24
C ALA A 230 -7.65 9.62 12.37
N PRO A 231 -6.74 9.35 11.42
CA PRO A 231 -6.88 8.20 10.52
C PRO A 231 -6.57 6.88 11.24
N GLY A 232 -7.33 5.84 10.92
CA GLY A 232 -6.97 4.45 11.19
C GLY A 232 -6.15 3.83 10.05
N TYR A 233 -5.63 2.62 10.28
CA TYR A 233 -4.85 1.87 9.27
C TYR A 233 -5.65 1.63 7.98
N ILE A 234 -6.89 1.15 8.12
CA ILE A 234 -7.77 0.90 6.97
C ILE A 234 -8.15 2.21 6.26
N ASN A 235 -8.35 3.32 7.00
CA ASN A 235 -8.64 4.62 6.37
C ASN A 235 -7.50 5.07 5.46
N LEU A 236 -6.23 4.82 5.84
CA LEU A 236 -5.09 5.14 4.99
C LEU A 236 -4.98 4.17 3.81
N LEU A 237 -5.29 2.88 3.97
CA LEU A 237 -5.35 1.96 2.83
C LEU A 237 -6.40 2.42 1.80
N ASP A 238 -7.58 2.81 2.25
CA ASP A 238 -8.63 3.33 1.37
C ASP A 238 -8.18 4.65 0.74
N ALA A 239 -7.76 5.64 1.54
CA ALA A 239 -7.41 6.98 1.05
C ALA A 239 -6.24 6.96 0.05
N LEU A 240 -5.22 6.13 0.29
CA LEU A 240 -4.02 6.06 -0.55
C LEU A 240 -4.22 5.22 -1.83
N ASN A 241 -5.30 4.44 -1.94
CA ASN A 241 -5.75 3.86 -3.21
C ASN A 241 -6.77 4.75 -3.92
N ALA A 242 -7.63 5.44 -3.17
CA ALA A 242 -8.66 6.31 -3.71
C ALA A 242 -8.10 7.59 -4.33
N TRP A 243 -7.07 8.18 -3.70
CA TRP A 243 -6.42 9.39 -4.21
C TRP A 243 -5.84 9.21 -5.62
N PRO A 244 -4.94 8.25 -5.89
CA PRO A 244 -4.38 8.10 -7.22
C PRO A 244 -5.45 7.75 -8.27
N LEU A 245 -6.54 7.05 -7.90
CA LEU A 245 -7.68 6.85 -8.80
C LEU A 245 -8.24 8.19 -9.30
N VAL A 246 -8.62 9.10 -8.39
CA VAL A 246 -9.24 10.38 -8.79
C VAL A 246 -8.24 11.33 -9.46
N LYS A 247 -6.96 11.26 -9.07
CA LYS A 247 -5.87 11.98 -9.74
C LYS A 247 -5.76 11.54 -11.21
N GLU A 248 -5.68 10.24 -11.46
CA GLU A 248 -5.56 9.69 -12.81
C GLU A 248 -6.82 9.92 -13.65
N LEU A 249 -8.03 9.84 -13.08
CA LEU A 249 -9.27 10.20 -13.79
C LEU A 249 -9.25 11.66 -14.25
N LYS A 250 -8.82 12.58 -13.37
CA LYS A 250 -8.72 14.00 -13.69
C LYS A 250 -7.67 14.26 -14.77
N GLU A 251 -6.49 13.65 -14.65
CA GLU A 251 -5.40 13.78 -15.64
C GLU A 251 -5.82 13.22 -17.01
N ALA A 252 -6.51 12.07 -17.03
CA ALA A 252 -6.90 11.40 -18.26
C ALA A 252 -8.05 12.08 -19.01
N LEU A 253 -9.00 12.69 -18.28
CA LEU A 253 -10.26 13.17 -18.85
C LEU A 253 -10.47 14.68 -18.70
N GLY A 254 -9.63 15.39 -17.93
CA GLY A 254 -9.72 16.84 -17.76
C GLY A 254 -10.94 17.32 -16.94
N HIS A 255 -11.62 16.42 -16.23
CA HIS A 255 -12.80 16.72 -15.43
C HIS A 255 -12.52 16.47 -13.93
N PRO A 256 -13.12 17.26 -13.01
CA PRO A 256 -13.14 16.91 -11.60
C PRO A 256 -13.70 15.51 -11.38
N ALA A 257 -13.07 14.76 -10.50
CA ALA A 257 -13.29 13.35 -10.26
C ALA A 257 -13.49 13.07 -8.77
N ALA A 258 -14.27 12.02 -8.50
CA ALA A 258 -14.55 11.58 -7.15
C ALA A 258 -14.59 10.05 -7.08
N ALA A 259 -14.24 9.52 -5.91
CA ALA A 259 -14.38 8.10 -5.61
C ALA A 259 -14.92 7.88 -4.19
N SER A 260 -15.76 6.85 -4.06
CA SER A 260 -16.25 6.31 -2.80
C SER A 260 -15.56 4.97 -2.58
N PHE A 261 -14.69 4.85 -1.58
CA PHE A 261 -13.95 3.61 -1.28
C PHE A 261 -14.48 2.90 -0.06
N LYS A 262 -14.46 1.57 -0.11
CA LYS A 262 -14.75 0.70 1.02
C LYS A 262 -13.89 -0.56 0.91
N HIS A 263 -13.17 -0.90 1.99
CA HIS A 263 -12.35 -2.12 2.04
C HIS A 263 -11.37 -2.24 0.87
N VAL A 264 -10.66 -1.14 0.58
CA VAL A 264 -9.58 -1.04 -0.41
C VAL A 264 -10.06 -1.32 -1.83
N SER A 265 -11.31 -0.97 -2.14
CA SER A 265 -11.85 -0.98 -3.50
C SER A 265 -12.91 0.12 -3.67
N PRO A 266 -13.06 0.68 -4.87
CA PRO A 266 -14.10 1.67 -5.13
C PRO A 266 -15.48 1.00 -5.07
N ALA A 267 -16.35 1.47 -4.16
CA ALA A 267 -17.79 1.25 -4.25
C ALA A 267 -18.37 1.97 -5.47
N GLY A 268 -17.74 3.09 -5.86
CA GLY A 268 -17.95 3.75 -7.14
C GLY A 268 -16.93 4.86 -7.36
N ALA A 269 -16.75 5.22 -8.63
CA ALA A 269 -15.91 6.33 -9.06
C ALA A 269 -16.54 7.03 -10.25
N ALA A 270 -16.30 8.33 -10.39
CA ALA A 270 -16.89 9.11 -11.47
C ALA A 270 -16.11 10.39 -11.76
N ILE A 271 -16.34 10.93 -12.94
CA ILE A 271 -15.99 12.30 -13.31
C ILE A 271 -17.25 13.18 -13.40
N ALA A 272 -17.03 14.50 -13.47
CA ALA A 272 -18.08 15.50 -13.52
C ALA A 272 -18.78 15.57 -14.90
N VAL A 273 -19.72 14.67 -15.13
CA VAL A 273 -20.72 14.77 -16.21
C VAL A 273 -22.03 15.34 -15.62
N PRO A 274 -22.65 16.36 -16.25
CA PRO A 274 -23.87 16.99 -15.71
C PRO A 274 -24.95 15.97 -15.35
N LEU A 275 -25.54 16.11 -14.16
CA LEU A 275 -26.61 15.22 -13.70
C LEU A 275 -27.97 15.58 -14.32
N THR A 276 -28.67 14.58 -14.85
CA THR A 276 -30.08 14.72 -15.25
C THR A 276 -30.99 14.89 -14.04
N ALA A 277 -32.23 15.34 -14.25
CA ALA A 277 -33.21 15.48 -13.17
C ALA A 277 -33.50 14.13 -12.48
N GLU A 278 -33.52 13.03 -13.24
CA GLU A 278 -33.71 11.68 -12.70
C GLU A 278 -32.49 11.22 -11.90
N GLU A 279 -31.28 11.43 -12.40
CA GLU A 279 -30.05 11.08 -11.67
C GLU A 279 -29.96 11.82 -10.34
N ARG A 280 -30.34 13.10 -10.29
CA ARG A 280 -30.40 13.86 -9.02
C ARG A 280 -31.34 13.23 -8.01
N LYS A 281 -32.51 12.75 -8.45
CA LYS A 281 -33.45 12.00 -7.60
C LYS A 281 -32.87 10.66 -7.18
N VAL A 282 -32.31 9.86 -8.09
CA VAL A 282 -31.73 8.54 -7.77
C VAL A 282 -30.57 8.64 -6.77
N TYR A 283 -29.80 9.73 -6.83
CA TYR A 283 -28.67 9.98 -5.94
C TYR A 283 -29.05 10.78 -4.68
N PHE A 284 -30.34 11.11 -4.51
CA PHE A 284 -30.87 11.97 -3.42
C PHE A 284 -30.08 13.28 -3.29
N VAL A 285 -29.90 14.01 -4.38
CA VAL A 285 -29.21 15.31 -4.43
C VAL A 285 -29.99 16.39 -5.17
N ASP A 286 -31.25 16.13 -5.52
CA ASP A 286 -32.17 17.08 -6.15
C ASP A 286 -32.47 18.31 -5.28
N ASP A 287 -32.24 18.21 -3.97
CA ASP A 287 -32.42 19.28 -3.00
C ASP A 287 -31.12 20.06 -2.66
N ILE A 288 -29.98 19.73 -3.29
CA ILE A 288 -28.71 20.43 -3.04
C ILE A 288 -28.65 21.71 -3.86
N GLU A 289 -28.75 22.84 -3.15
CA GLU A 289 -28.51 24.17 -3.71
C GLU A 289 -27.08 24.30 -4.26
N GLY A 290 -26.96 24.79 -5.50
CA GLY A 290 -25.67 25.04 -6.18
C GLY A 290 -25.04 23.80 -6.82
N LEU A 291 -25.76 22.66 -6.86
CA LEU A 291 -25.25 21.42 -7.45
C LEU A 291 -24.89 21.56 -8.93
N GLU A 292 -25.71 22.28 -9.70
CA GLU A 292 -25.56 22.41 -11.15
C GLU A 292 -24.25 23.10 -11.56
N THR A 293 -23.77 24.00 -10.71
CA THR A 293 -22.54 24.77 -10.92
C THR A 293 -21.35 24.18 -10.16
N SER A 294 -21.51 23.03 -9.50
CA SER A 294 -20.44 22.33 -8.78
C SER A 294 -20.11 21.01 -9.49
N PRO A 295 -19.09 20.99 -10.36
CA PRO A 295 -18.64 19.77 -11.03
C PRO A 295 -18.22 18.67 -10.04
N LEU A 296 -17.51 19.03 -8.97
CA LEU A 296 -17.02 18.07 -7.98
C LEU A 296 -18.17 17.42 -7.19
N ALA A 297 -19.21 18.19 -6.82
CA ALA A 297 -20.38 17.65 -6.15
C ALA A 297 -21.13 16.66 -7.04
N GLN A 298 -21.23 16.95 -8.35
CA GLN A 298 -21.83 16.05 -9.33
C GLN A 298 -21.02 14.77 -9.50
N ALA A 299 -19.69 14.86 -9.57
CA ALA A 299 -18.82 13.69 -9.59
C ALA A 299 -19.01 12.83 -8.33
N TYR A 300 -19.03 13.43 -7.13
CA TYR A 300 -19.23 12.69 -5.89
C TYR A 300 -20.63 12.06 -5.78
N ALA A 301 -21.67 12.78 -6.20
CA ALA A 301 -23.03 12.23 -6.26
C ALA A 301 -23.10 10.98 -7.14
N ARG A 302 -22.43 10.98 -8.30
CA ARG A 302 -22.31 9.81 -9.18
C ARG A 302 -21.52 8.68 -8.52
N ALA A 303 -20.33 8.97 -7.97
CA ALA A 303 -19.45 7.98 -7.36
C ALA A 303 -20.12 7.25 -6.19
N ARG A 304 -20.74 7.98 -5.26
CA ARG A 304 -21.53 7.40 -4.16
C ARG A 304 -22.82 6.73 -4.67
N GLY A 305 -23.37 7.29 -5.75
CA GLY A 305 -24.61 6.86 -6.37
C GLY A 305 -24.54 5.52 -7.08
N ALA A 306 -23.35 5.02 -7.44
CA ALA A 306 -23.16 3.72 -8.06
C ALA A 306 -23.75 2.60 -7.19
N ASP A 307 -23.25 2.46 -5.96
CA ASP A 307 -23.73 1.52 -4.96
C ASP A 307 -23.76 2.20 -3.58
N ARG A 308 -24.97 2.55 -3.15
CA ARG A 308 -25.18 3.30 -1.91
C ARG A 308 -25.03 2.44 -0.66
N MET A 309 -25.26 1.13 -0.77
CA MET A 309 -25.08 0.18 0.31
C MET A 309 -23.59 0.01 0.60
N SER A 310 -22.81 -0.24 -0.45
CA SER A 310 -21.36 -0.37 -0.35
C SER A 310 -20.68 0.95 0.08
N SER A 311 -21.26 2.10 -0.27
CA SER A 311 -20.75 3.42 0.15
C SER A 311 -21.11 3.82 1.59
N PHE A 312 -21.78 2.96 2.36
CA PHE A 312 -22.09 3.25 3.76
C PHE A 312 -20.80 3.24 4.61
N GLY A 313 -20.41 4.42 5.12
CA GLY A 313 -19.13 4.59 5.79
C GLY A 313 -17.95 4.48 4.82
N ASP A 314 -18.07 5.11 3.66
CA ASP A 314 -17.01 5.22 2.66
C ASP A 314 -15.85 6.10 3.12
N MET A 315 -14.68 5.88 2.54
CA MET A 315 -13.59 6.84 2.51
C MET A 315 -13.61 7.54 1.15
N ILE A 316 -13.77 8.85 1.14
CA ILE A 316 -13.98 9.63 -0.08
C ILE A 316 -12.65 10.17 -0.59
N ALA A 317 -12.41 10.11 -1.90
CA ALA A 317 -11.35 10.89 -2.55
C ALA A 317 -11.94 11.87 -3.57
N LEU A 318 -11.37 13.08 -3.63
CA LEU A 318 -11.80 14.17 -4.49
C LEU A 318 -10.59 14.80 -5.17
N SER A 319 -10.60 14.93 -6.50
CA SER A 319 -9.44 15.42 -7.27
C SER A 319 -9.19 16.92 -7.20
N ASP A 320 -10.13 17.66 -6.59
CA ASP A 320 -10.20 19.12 -6.60
C ASP A 320 -10.51 19.67 -5.21
N THR A 321 -10.30 20.97 -5.03
CA THR A 321 -10.67 21.68 -3.79
C THR A 321 -12.14 21.46 -3.48
N VAL A 322 -12.44 21.01 -2.26
CA VAL A 322 -13.80 20.70 -1.86
C VAL A 322 -14.61 21.97 -1.66
N ASP A 323 -15.69 22.09 -2.43
CA ASP A 323 -16.64 23.20 -2.36
C ASP A 323 -17.82 22.94 -1.41
N VAL A 324 -18.61 23.98 -1.14
CA VAL A 324 -19.77 23.90 -0.24
C VAL A 324 -20.82 22.87 -0.71
N PRO A 325 -21.24 22.79 -1.99
CA PRO A 325 -22.19 21.78 -2.43
C PRO A 325 -21.69 20.35 -2.20
N THR A 326 -20.41 20.07 -2.46
CA THR A 326 -19.79 18.77 -2.19
C THR A 326 -19.83 18.46 -0.70
N ALA A 327 -19.41 19.41 0.14
CA ALA A 327 -19.44 19.26 1.59
C ALA A 327 -20.86 19.06 2.13
N LYS A 328 -21.88 19.73 1.57
CA LYS A 328 -23.29 19.54 1.92
C LYS A 328 -23.77 18.11 1.62
N ILE A 329 -23.42 17.54 0.46
CA ILE A 329 -23.72 16.13 0.15
C ILE A 329 -23.06 15.21 1.18
N ILE A 330 -21.76 15.40 1.44
CA ILE A 330 -21.03 14.58 2.41
C ILE A 330 -21.63 14.72 3.81
N SER A 331 -22.00 15.92 4.25
CA SER A 331 -22.46 16.25 5.61
C SER A 331 -23.64 15.40 6.10
N ARG A 332 -24.54 15.03 5.20
CA ARG A 332 -25.78 14.29 5.51
C ARG A 332 -25.69 12.78 5.27
N GLU A 333 -24.58 12.30 4.73
CA GLU A 333 -24.34 10.89 4.42
C GLU A 333 -23.49 10.21 5.50
N VAL A 334 -23.59 8.88 5.64
CA VAL A 334 -22.68 8.14 6.52
C VAL A 334 -21.37 7.87 5.76
N SER A 335 -20.28 8.43 6.28
CA SER A 335 -18.94 8.37 5.69
C SER A 335 -17.88 8.33 6.80
N ASP A 336 -16.74 7.71 6.53
CA ASP A 336 -15.61 7.57 7.44
C ASP A 336 -14.57 8.69 7.31
N GLY A 337 -14.39 9.25 6.12
CA GLY A 337 -13.49 10.38 5.92
C GLY A 337 -13.45 10.87 4.48
N VAL A 338 -12.71 11.96 4.26
CA VAL A 338 -12.42 12.50 2.92
C VAL A 338 -10.94 12.88 2.77
N ILE A 339 -10.38 12.63 1.58
CA ILE A 339 -9.06 13.09 1.13
C ILE A 339 -9.21 13.94 -0.15
N ALA A 340 -8.57 15.10 -0.17
CA ALA A 340 -8.64 16.06 -1.28
C ALA A 340 -7.38 16.94 -1.31
N PRO A 341 -7.05 17.63 -2.41
CA PRO A 341 -5.88 18.52 -2.45
C PRO A 341 -6.08 19.81 -1.63
N GLY A 342 -7.32 20.18 -1.35
CA GLY A 342 -7.67 21.37 -0.59
C GLY A 342 -9.16 21.42 -0.24
N TYR A 343 -9.55 22.39 0.57
CA TYR A 343 -10.92 22.63 1.01
C TYR A 343 -11.19 24.13 1.04
N GLU A 344 -12.34 24.58 0.56
CA GLU A 344 -12.82 25.92 0.90
C GLU A 344 -13.09 26.02 2.41
N ASP A 345 -12.89 27.19 3.00
CA ASP A 345 -13.07 27.39 4.45
C ASP A 345 -14.48 26.98 4.91
N ALA A 346 -15.52 27.41 4.17
CA ALA A 346 -16.91 27.06 4.49
C ALA A 346 -17.18 25.56 4.35
N ALA A 347 -16.58 24.90 3.36
CA ALA A 347 -16.70 23.46 3.16
C ALA A 347 -16.02 22.68 4.29
N LEU A 348 -14.82 23.09 4.69
CA LEU A 348 -14.08 22.49 5.80
C LEU A 348 -14.84 22.60 7.12
N GLU A 349 -15.45 23.75 7.40
CA GLU A 349 -16.25 23.95 8.63
C GLU A 349 -17.54 23.11 8.65
N ILE A 350 -18.14 22.81 7.49
CA ILE A 350 -19.24 21.85 7.40
C ILE A 350 -18.75 20.44 7.74
N LEU A 351 -17.63 20.02 7.14
CA LEU A 351 -17.09 18.67 7.30
C LEU A 351 -16.59 18.39 8.73
N LYS A 352 -15.94 19.36 9.37
CA LYS A 352 -15.48 19.25 10.76
C LYS A 352 -16.60 18.93 11.75
N LYS A 353 -17.84 19.36 11.47
CA LYS A 353 -19.00 19.10 12.36
C LYS A 353 -19.46 17.64 12.33
N LYS A 354 -19.16 16.88 11.27
CA LYS A 354 -19.56 15.47 11.16
C LYS A 354 -18.96 14.63 12.28
N LYS A 355 -19.67 13.56 12.65
CA LYS A 355 -19.28 12.61 13.72
C LYS A 355 -18.91 13.33 15.04
N GLY A 356 -19.56 14.46 15.34
CA GLY A 356 -19.34 15.24 16.54
C GLY A 356 -17.91 15.78 16.66
N GLY A 357 -17.36 16.33 15.58
CA GLY A 357 -16.00 16.89 15.57
C GLY A 357 -14.89 15.90 15.22
N ARG A 358 -15.23 14.64 14.93
CA ARG A 358 -14.25 13.54 14.76
C ARG A 358 -14.19 12.97 13.35
N TYR A 359 -14.87 13.59 12.39
CA TYR A 359 -14.81 13.16 11.00
C TYR A 359 -13.41 13.37 10.44
N LEU A 360 -12.89 12.36 9.73
CA LEU A 360 -11.55 12.38 9.19
C LEU A 360 -11.51 13.28 7.94
N VAL A 361 -10.65 14.30 7.97
CA VAL A 361 -10.40 15.18 6.83
C VAL A 361 -8.91 15.22 6.56
N LEU A 362 -8.51 14.72 5.40
CA LEU A 362 -7.13 14.66 4.94
C LEU A 362 -6.91 15.64 3.79
N GLN A 363 -5.82 16.40 3.84
CA GLN A 363 -5.38 17.21 2.71
C GLN A 363 -4.10 16.61 2.13
N ILE A 364 -4.08 16.25 0.85
CA ILE A 364 -2.93 15.64 0.18
C ILE A 364 -2.21 16.65 -0.72
N ASP A 365 -0.89 16.54 -0.81
CA ASP A 365 -0.09 17.24 -1.81
C ASP A 365 -0.36 16.64 -3.20
N PRO A 366 -0.97 17.39 -4.13
CA PRO A 366 -1.27 16.87 -5.46
C PRO A 366 -0.04 16.56 -6.30
N GLU A 367 1.10 17.20 -5.99
CA GLU A 367 2.36 17.04 -6.73
C GLU A 367 3.18 15.84 -6.24
N TYR A 368 2.77 15.20 -5.15
CA TYR A 368 3.47 14.02 -4.65
C TYR A 368 3.46 12.87 -5.68
N VAL A 369 4.65 12.30 -5.91
CA VAL A 369 4.86 11.11 -6.73
C VAL A 369 5.59 10.05 -5.88
N PRO A 370 5.03 8.84 -5.70
CA PRO A 370 5.67 7.80 -4.92
C PRO A 370 6.89 7.21 -5.65
N ASN A 371 7.79 6.57 -4.89
CA ASN A 371 8.92 5.84 -5.47
C ASN A 371 8.45 4.77 -6.46
N PRO A 372 9.20 4.52 -7.56
CA PRO A 372 8.84 3.49 -8.53
C PRO A 372 8.86 2.07 -7.95
N GLN A 373 9.69 1.81 -6.93
CA GLN A 373 9.73 0.52 -6.25
C GLN A 373 8.91 0.54 -4.97
N GLU A 374 8.03 -0.44 -4.80
CA GLU A 374 7.26 -0.70 -3.58
C GLU A 374 7.70 -2.01 -2.91
N THR A 375 7.50 -2.10 -1.60
CA THR A 375 7.77 -3.34 -0.83
C THR A 375 6.62 -3.66 0.10
N ARG A 376 6.37 -4.95 0.33
CA ARG A 376 5.41 -5.45 1.32
C ARG A 376 5.96 -6.69 2.03
N THR A 377 5.45 -6.97 3.21
CA THR A 377 5.81 -8.17 3.98
C THR A 377 4.63 -9.13 4.01
N VAL A 378 4.86 -10.38 3.59
CA VAL A 378 3.86 -11.46 3.61
C VAL A 378 4.49 -12.66 4.31
N TYR A 379 3.88 -13.11 5.40
CA TYR A 379 4.38 -14.24 6.21
C TYR A 379 5.89 -14.15 6.56
N GLY A 380 6.34 -12.94 6.92
CA GLY A 380 7.74 -12.66 7.25
C GLY A 380 8.69 -12.50 6.05
N ILE A 381 8.20 -12.72 4.82
CA ILE A 381 8.98 -12.57 3.59
C ILE A 381 8.74 -11.16 3.02
N THR A 382 9.83 -10.43 2.75
CA THR A 382 9.77 -9.15 2.05
C THR A 382 9.68 -9.38 0.54
N MET A 383 8.62 -8.87 -0.08
CA MET A 383 8.42 -8.83 -1.52
C MET A 383 8.65 -7.41 -2.02
N ALA A 384 9.30 -7.26 -3.17
CA ALA A 384 9.56 -5.97 -3.81
C ALA A 384 9.19 -6.02 -5.29
N GLN A 385 8.61 -4.94 -5.82
CA GLN A 385 8.23 -4.81 -7.23
C GLN A 385 8.24 -3.36 -7.69
N HIS A 386 8.25 -3.13 -9.01
CA HIS A 386 7.89 -1.82 -9.58
C HIS A 386 6.39 -1.60 -9.39
N ARG A 387 5.98 -0.42 -8.91
CA ARG A 387 4.56 -0.07 -8.71
C ARG A 387 3.83 -0.01 -10.05
N ASN A 388 2.51 -0.18 -10.05
CA ASN A 388 1.73 0.04 -11.27
C ASN A 388 1.61 1.54 -11.60
N ASP A 389 2.49 2.04 -12.46
CA ASP A 389 2.55 3.42 -12.94
C ASP A 389 2.09 3.59 -14.40
N VAL A 390 1.42 2.57 -14.96
CA VAL A 390 0.83 2.63 -16.30
C VAL A 390 -0.18 3.76 -16.40
N VAL A 391 -0.05 4.58 -17.45
CA VAL A 391 -0.99 5.65 -17.76
C VAL A 391 -2.14 5.09 -18.60
N ILE A 392 -3.37 5.29 -18.11
CA ILE A 392 -4.60 4.98 -18.84
C ILE A 392 -5.26 6.29 -19.26
N SER A 393 -5.60 6.40 -20.54
CA SER A 393 -6.24 7.58 -21.13
C SER A 393 -7.15 7.17 -22.28
N PRO A 394 -7.94 8.08 -22.88
CA PRO A 394 -8.66 7.79 -24.12
C PRO A 394 -7.77 7.19 -25.23
N ALA A 395 -6.50 7.58 -25.31
CA ALA A 395 -5.55 7.06 -26.29
C ALA A 395 -5.19 5.58 -26.06
N SER A 396 -5.42 5.03 -24.85
CA SER A 396 -5.18 3.62 -24.54
C SER A 396 -6.13 2.67 -25.28
N PHE A 397 -7.21 3.18 -25.88
CA PHE A 397 -8.30 2.41 -26.50
C PHE A 397 -8.31 2.51 -28.03
N SER A 398 -7.16 2.76 -28.65
CA SER A 398 -7.04 2.91 -30.11
C SER A 398 -7.04 1.58 -30.90
N SER A 399 -6.84 0.44 -30.23
CA SER A 399 -6.77 -0.89 -30.86
C SER A 399 -8.13 -1.58 -30.82
N ILE A 400 -8.98 -1.30 -31.82
CA ILE A 400 -10.27 -2.02 -31.98
C ILE A 400 -10.00 -3.37 -32.64
N ILE A 401 -10.39 -4.45 -31.95
CA ILE A 401 -10.20 -5.83 -32.42
C ILE A 401 -11.39 -6.30 -33.26
N THR A 402 -12.61 -6.03 -32.79
CA THR A 402 -13.83 -6.31 -33.55
C THR A 402 -14.89 -5.23 -33.34
N PRO A 403 -15.65 -4.81 -34.39
CA PRO A 403 -15.47 -5.21 -35.79
C PRO A 403 -14.10 -4.77 -36.35
N LYS A 404 -13.51 -5.60 -37.21
CA LYS A 404 -12.28 -5.23 -37.92
C LYS A 404 -12.54 -3.98 -38.75
N GLU A 405 -11.61 -3.03 -38.73
CA GLU A 405 -11.78 -1.72 -39.41
C GLU A 405 -13.01 -0.94 -38.94
N GLY A 406 -13.44 -1.15 -37.68
CA GLY A 406 -14.53 -0.40 -37.07
C GLY A 406 -14.28 1.11 -37.03
N ALA A 407 -15.35 1.89 -37.00
CA ALA A 407 -15.28 3.33 -36.78
C ALA A 407 -14.60 3.64 -35.44
N ALA A 408 -13.96 4.81 -35.35
CA ALA A 408 -13.41 5.29 -34.10
C ALA A 408 -14.48 5.31 -32.99
N LEU A 409 -14.08 4.95 -31.77
CA LEU A 409 -14.94 5.00 -30.60
C LEU A 409 -15.43 6.44 -30.39
N SER A 410 -16.69 6.59 -29.97
CA SER A 410 -17.23 7.88 -29.59
C SER A 410 -16.55 8.42 -28.32
N ASP A 411 -16.56 9.73 -28.14
CA ASP A 411 -16.01 10.37 -26.94
C ASP A 411 -16.62 9.82 -25.65
N SER A 412 -17.92 9.49 -25.66
CA SER A 412 -18.59 8.86 -24.52
C SER A 412 -18.07 7.45 -24.24
N ALA A 413 -17.81 6.66 -25.28
CA ALA A 413 -17.26 5.31 -25.13
C ALA A 413 -15.83 5.35 -24.61
N LEU A 414 -14.99 6.24 -25.16
CA LEU A 414 -13.62 6.48 -24.70
C LEU A 414 -13.59 6.93 -23.24
N ARG A 415 -14.46 7.88 -22.87
CA ARG A 415 -14.63 8.35 -21.49
C ARG A 415 -15.00 7.20 -20.55
N ASP A 416 -16.02 6.42 -20.89
CA ASP A 416 -16.57 5.40 -19.99
C ASP A 416 -15.63 4.19 -19.87
N LEU A 417 -14.93 3.80 -20.95
CA LEU A 417 -13.84 2.82 -20.89
C LEU A 417 -12.69 3.32 -20.03
N THR A 418 -12.30 4.60 -20.15
CA THR A 418 -11.26 5.21 -19.31
C THR A 418 -11.65 5.16 -17.84
N VAL A 419 -12.90 5.53 -17.50
CA VAL A 419 -13.42 5.45 -16.13
C VAL A 419 -13.40 4.02 -15.60
N ALA A 420 -13.90 3.05 -16.38
CA ALA A 420 -13.94 1.66 -15.98
C ALA A 420 -12.54 1.08 -15.75
N THR A 421 -11.61 1.31 -16.69
CA THR A 421 -10.25 0.75 -16.62
C THR A 421 -9.42 1.37 -15.50
N ILE A 422 -9.52 2.69 -15.27
CA ILE A 422 -8.84 3.34 -14.12
C ILE A 422 -9.44 2.84 -12.79
N ALA A 423 -10.75 2.64 -12.70
CA ALA A 423 -11.35 2.06 -11.49
C ALA A 423 -10.79 0.66 -11.18
N LEU A 424 -10.61 -0.19 -12.21
CA LEU A 424 -10.05 -1.53 -12.06
C LEU A 424 -8.60 -1.54 -11.61
N LYS A 425 -7.79 -0.58 -12.07
CA LYS A 425 -6.39 -0.42 -11.63
C LYS A 425 -6.23 -0.34 -10.10
N TYR A 426 -7.27 0.14 -9.40
CA TYR A 426 -7.31 0.31 -7.95
C TYR A 426 -8.39 -0.54 -7.26
N THR A 427 -8.82 -1.62 -7.91
CA THR A 427 -9.80 -2.57 -7.36
C THR A 427 -9.13 -3.89 -7.05
N GLN A 428 -9.36 -4.45 -5.86
CA GLN A 428 -8.83 -5.77 -5.49
C GLN A 428 -9.22 -6.84 -6.52
N SER A 429 -8.24 -7.59 -7.01
CA SER A 429 -8.42 -8.54 -8.12
C SER A 429 -8.99 -9.89 -7.69
N ASN A 430 -9.67 -10.62 -8.59
CA ASN A 430 -10.00 -10.21 -9.96
C ASN A 430 -11.19 -9.25 -10.00
N SER A 431 -11.18 -8.33 -10.96
CA SER A 431 -12.15 -7.25 -11.04
C SER A 431 -12.71 -7.01 -12.45
N VAL A 432 -13.99 -6.65 -12.52
CA VAL A 432 -14.73 -6.28 -13.75
C VAL A 432 -15.58 -5.05 -13.44
N CYS A 433 -15.58 -4.06 -14.33
CA CYS A 433 -16.25 -2.78 -14.13
C CYS A 433 -17.11 -2.41 -15.32
N TYR A 434 -18.36 -2.04 -15.05
CA TYR A 434 -19.32 -1.47 -15.98
C TYR A 434 -19.40 0.04 -15.70
N ALA A 435 -19.29 0.84 -16.74
CA ALA A 435 -19.35 2.29 -16.65
C ALA A 435 -20.30 2.87 -17.71
N LEU A 436 -20.97 3.97 -17.35
CA LEU A 436 -21.84 4.73 -18.21
C LEU A 436 -21.90 6.18 -17.70
N ASN A 437 -22.00 7.16 -18.60
CA ASN A 437 -22.15 8.58 -18.23
C ASN A 437 -21.02 9.12 -17.33
N GLY A 438 -19.79 8.65 -17.54
CA GLY A 438 -18.61 9.07 -16.81
C GLY A 438 -18.54 8.53 -15.39
N GLN A 439 -19.28 7.47 -15.06
CA GLN A 439 -19.26 6.84 -13.75
C GLN A 439 -19.25 5.32 -13.81
N VAL A 440 -18.74 4.70 -12.76
CA VAL A 440 -19.01 3.29 -12.45
C VAL A 440 -20.51 3.12 -12.18
N VAL A 441 -21.09 2.07 -12.77
CA VAL A 441 -22.48 1.64 -12.53
C VAL A 441 -22.57 0.23 -11.98
N GLY A 442 -21.52 -0.58 -12.15
CA GLY A 442 -21.42 -1.90 -11.52
C GLY A 442 -19.97 -2.36 -11.46
N LEU A 443 -19.52 -2.87 -10.32
CA LEU A 443 -18.12 -3.25 -10.11
C LEU A 443 -18.01 -4.49 -9.22
N GLY A 444 -17.25 -5.48 -9.71
CA GLY A 444 -16.88 -6.67 -8.98
C GLY A 444 -15.43 -6.59 -8.53
N ALA A 445 -15.18 -7.01 -7.28
CA ALA A 445 -13.87 -6.97 -6.64
C ALA A 445 -13.60 -8.28 -5.89
N GLY A 446 -12.33 -8.67 -5.81
CA GLY A 446 -11.84 -9.78 -5.00
C GLY A 446 -12.35 -11.16 -5.42
N GLN A 447 -12.88 -11.31 -6.65
CA GLN A 447 -13.44 -12.58 -7.11
C GLN A 447 -12.36 -13.48 -7.69
N GLN A 448 -12.55 -14.80 -7.60
CA GLN A 448 -11.58 -15.78 -8.13
C GLN A 448 -11.93 -16.22 -9.56
N SER A 449 -13.22 -16.27 -9.90
CA SER A 449 -13.72 -16.67 -11.23
C SER A 449 -14.11 -15.45 -12.06
N ARG A 450 -13.58 -15.36 -13.29
CA ARG A 450 -13.86 -14.22 -14.20
C ARG A 450 -15.36 -14.07 -14.47
N ILE A 451 -16.05 -15.16 -14.82
CA ILE A 451 -17.49 -15.10 -15.09
C ILE A 451 -18.31 -14.75 -13.85
N HIS A 452 -17.90 -15.18 -12.65
CA HIS A 452 -18.57 -14.75 -11.41
C HIS A 452 -18.36 -13.27 -11.16
N CYS A 453 -17.17 -12.75 -11.41
CA CYS A 453 -16.90 -11.32 -11.34
C CYS A 453 -17.76 -10.53 -12.34
N THR A 454 -17.83 -10.98 -13.60
CA THR A 454 -18.66 -10.38 -14.64
C THR A 454 -20.14 -10.40 -14.29
N ARG A 455 -20.64 -11.49 -13.69
CA ARG A 455 -22.03 -11.60 -13.20
C ARG A 455 -22.30 -10.63 -12.06
N LEU A 456 -21.48 -10.67 -11.01
CA LEU A 456 -21.64 -9.80 -9.84
C LEU A 456 -21.60 -8.31 -10.22
N ALA A 457 -20.62 -7.91 -11.05
CA ALA A 457 -20.52 -6.55 -11.53
C ALA A 457 -21.72 -6.16 -12.42
N GLY A 458 -22.19 -7.08 -13.26
CA GLY A 458 -23.38 -6.87 -14.08
C GLY A 458 -24.67 -6.76 -13.25
N ASP A 459 -24.82 -7.58 -12.21
CA ASP A 459 -26.02 -7.57 -11.35
C ASP A 459 -26.11 -6.24 -10.59
N LYS A 460 -24.95 -5.69 -10.19
CA LYS A 460 -24.87 -4.32 -9.66
C LYS A 460 -25.28 -3.26 -10.68
N ALA A 461 -24.86 -3.38 -11.94
CA ALA A 461 -25.28 -2.48 -13.01
C ALA A 461 -26.79 -2.55 -13.28
N ASP A 462 -27.36 -3.76 -13.24
CA ASP A 462 -28.79 -4.00 -13.41
C ASP A 462 -29.60 -3.37 -12.26
N ASN A 463 -29.15 -3.54 -11.02
CA ASN A 463 -29.74 -2.91 -9.84
C ASN A 463 -29.61 -1.39 -9.87
N TRP A 464 -28.46 -0.86 -10.31
CA TRP A 464 -28.28 0.57 -10.55
C TRP A 464 -29.32 1.09 -11.54
N TRP A 465 -29.54 0.40 -12.65
CA TRP A 465 -30.47 0.81 -13.69
C TRP A 465 -31.95 0.71 -13.26
N LEU A 466 -32.32 -0.31 -12.49
CA LEU A 466 -33.68 -0.47 -11.96
C LEU A 466 -34.10 0.68 -11.02
N ARG A 467 -33.14 1.36 -10.39
CA ARG A 467 -33.40 2.55 -9.56
C ARG A 467 -33.93 3.75 -10.36
N PHE A 468 -33.76 3.75 -11.68
CA PHE A 468 -34.31 4.76 -12.58
C PHE A 468 -35.72 4.44 -13.05
N SER A 469 -36.28 3.29 -12.70
CA SER A 469 -37.64 2.96 -13.09
C SER A 469 -38.65 3.95 -12.47
N PRO A 470 -39.75 4.28 -13.17
CA PRO A 470 -40.81 5.13 -12.62
C PRO A 470 -41.30 4.63 -11.26
N ARG A 471 -41.38 3.30 -11.09
CA ARG A 471 -41.76 2.64 -9.84
C ARG A 471 -40.87 3.01 -8.66
N VAL A 472 -39.57 3.22 -8.87
CA VAL A 472 -38.64 3.65 -7.82
C VAL A 472 -38.64 5.18 -7.67
N LEU A 473 -38.70 5.92 -8.77
CA LEU A 473 -38.68 7.39 -8.75
C LEU A 473 -39.95 8.00 -8.12
N GLU A 474 -41.07 7.29 -8.18
CA GLU A 474 -42.38 7.75 -7.72
C GLU A 474 -42.80 7.15 -6.37
N ILE A 475 -41.87 6.49 -5.65
CA ILE A 475 -42.15 5.91 -4.33
C ILE A 475 -42.73 6.96 -3.37
N GLN A 476 -43.88 6.61 -2.77
CA GLN A 476 -44.54 7.41 -1.75
C GLN A 476 -44.02 7.02 -0.36
N TRP A 477 -43.00 7.73 0.11
CA TRP A 477 -42.40 7.49 1.43
C TRP A 477 -43.29 7.99 2.56
N LYS A 478 -43.39 7.23 3.66
CA LYS A 478 -43.95 7.79 4.90
C LYS A 478 -43.17 8.99 5.39
N LYS A 479 -43.89 9.93 6.01
CA LYS A 479 -43.28 11.11 6.62
C LYS A 479 -42.26 10.69 7.70
N GLY A 480 -41.02 11.17 7.58
CA GLY A 480 -39.95 10.91 8.54
C GLY A 480 -38.98 9.77 8.17
N SER A 481 -39.22 9.03 7.08
CA SER A 481 -38.31 7.99 6.59
C SER A 481 -36.90 8.54 6.32
N LYS A 482 -35.87 7.95 6.94
CA LYS A 482 -34.48 8.43 6.84
C LYS A 482 -33.84 7.99 5.52
N ARG A 483 -32.83 8.74 5.05
CA ARG A 483 -32.12 8.47 3.78
C ARG A 483 -31.55 7.04 3.70
N ALA A 484 -30.94 6.55 4.79
CA ALA A 484 -30.37 5.20 4.82
C ALA A 484 -31.45 4.12 4.67
N ASP A 485 -32.56 4.27 5.42
CA ASP A 485 -33.69 3.33 5.35
C ASP A 485 -34.32 3.32 3.95
N LYS A 486 -34.46 4.50 3.31
CA LYS A 486 -34.90 4.60 1.92
C LYS A 486 -33.98 3.85 0.96
N SER A 487 -32.66 3.97 1.14
CA SER A 487 -31.69 3.27 0.29
C SER A 487 -31.76 1.75 0.47
N ASN A 488 -31.89 1.25 1.70
CA ASN A 488 -32.07 -0.18 1.97
C ASN A 488 -33.37 -0.71 1.33
N ALA A 489 -34.47 0.03 1.47
CA ALA A 489 -35.76 -0.37 0.91
C ALA A 489 -35.74 -0.39 -0.63
N ILE A 490 -35.11 0.61 -1.26
CA ILE A 490 -34.90 0.59 -2.71
C ILE A 490 -34.03 -0.60 -3.13
N ASP A 491 -32.96 -0.89 -2.40
CA ASP A 491 -32.05 -2.01 -2.70
C ASP A 491 -32.77 -3.36 -2.66
N LEU A 492 -33.59 -3.62 -1.63
CA LEU A 492 -34.44 -4.81 -1.56
C LEU A 492 -35.39 -4.90 -2.76
N LEU A 493 -36.05 -3.78 -3.11
CA LEU A 493 -37.00 -3.73 -4.23
C LEU A 493 -36.33 -4.04 -5.59
N VAL A 494 -35.11 -3.54 -5.82
CA VAL A 494 -34.45 -3.69 -7.12
C VAL A 494 -33.58 -4.95 -7.22
N SER A 495 -33.08 -5.50 -6.12
CA SER A 495 -32.23 -6.70 -6.13
C SER A 495 -32.99 -7.99 -6.39
N GLY A 496 -34.31 -8.01 -6.14
CA GLY A 496 -35.11 -9.24 -6.17
C GLY A 496 -35.04 -10.04 -4.86
N GLU A 497 -34.50 -9.43 -3.81
CA GLU A 497 -34.36 -10.03 -2.46
C GLU A 497 -35.46 -9.55 -1.51
N LEU A 498 -36.65 -9.19 -2.03
CA LEU A 498 -37.75 -8.73 -1.19
C LEU A 498 -38.20 -9.87 -0.23
N PRO A 499 -38.30 -9.60 1.08
CA PRO A 499 -38.82 -10.59 2.02
C PRO A 499 -40.29 -10.87 1.69
N LYS A 500 -40.67 -12.15 1.72
CA LYS A 500 -42.05 -12.58 1.36
C LYS A 500 -43.04 -12.47 2.52
N GLU A 501 -42.56 -12.68 3.74
CA GLU A 501 -43.37 -12.65 4.97
C GLU A 501 -42.49 -12.36 6.21
N GLY A 502 -43.12 -12.17 7.36
CA GLY A 502 -42.45 -12.00 8.66
C GLY A 502 -42.01 -10.57 8.96
N ALA A 503 -41.27 -10.41 10.07
CA ALA A 503 -40.93 -9.11 10.63
C ALA A 503 -40.15 -8.20 9.68
N GLU A 504 -39.26 -8.75 8.85
CA GLU A 504 -38.52 -7.96 7.87
C GLU A 504 -39.45 -7.37 6.80
N ARG A 505 -40.45 -8.14 6.35
CA ARG A 505 -41.47 -7.66 5.42
C ARG A 505 -42.34 -6.58 6.04
N GLU A 506 -42.77 -6.76 7.28
CA GLU A 506 -43.54 -5.74 8.02
C GLU A 506 -42.74 -4.43 8.16
N LEU A 507 -41.45 -4.50 8.47
CA LEU A 507 -40.56 -3.34 8.54
C LEU A 507 -40.39 -2.65 7.19
N TYR A 508 -40.24 -3.44 6.11
CA TYR A 508 -40.19 -2.91 4.75
C TYR A 508 -41.48 -2.17 4.39
N GLU A 509 -42.65 -2.80 4.54
CA GLU A 509 -43.95 -2.21 4.21
C GLU A 509 -44.25 -0.96 5.03
N ALA A 510 -43.80 -0.91 6.28
CA ALA A 510 -44.00 0.23 7.16
C ALA A 510 -43.35 1.54 6.64
N MET A 511 -42.41 1.47 5.69
CA MET A 511 -41.68 2.63 5.12
C MET A 511 -42.49 3.46 4.13
N PHE A 512 -43.61 2.93 3.63
CA PHE A 512 -44.33 3.49 2.48
C PHE A 512 -45.76 3.90 2.83
N GLU A 513 -46.24 5.01 2.27
CA GLU A 513 -47.67 5.34 2.28
C GLU A 513 -48.44 4.36 1.37
N GLU A 514 -47.83 4.01 0.23
CA GLU A 514 -48.28 2.96 -0.67
C GLU A 514 -47.10 2.03 -0.99
N VAL A 515 -47.24 0.75 -0.62
CA VAL A 515 -46.17 -0.25 -0.81
C VAL A 515 -45.95 -0.49 -2.30
N PRO A 516 -44.74 -0.25 -2.85
CA PRO A 516 -44.47 -0.50 -4.25
C PRO A 516 -44.54 -2.00 -4.54
N LYS A 517 -45.18 -2.36 -5.66
CA LYS A 517 -45.24 -3.74 -6.13
C LYS A 517 -43.86 -4.25 -6.51
N GLU A 518 -43.60 -5.52 -6.21
CA GLU A 518 -42.39 -6.21 -6.68
C GLU A 518 -42.34 -6.24 -8.21
N PHE A 519 -41.13 -6.19 -8.77
CA PHE A 519 -40.95 -6.36 -10.21
C PHE A 519 -41.12 -7.83 -10.60
N THR A 520 -41.99 -8.08 -11.57
CA THR A 520 -42.02 -9.41 -12.21
C THR A 520 -40.78 -9.61 -13.08
N ASP A 521 -40.41 -10.86 -13.36
CA ASP A 521 -39.29 -11.17 -14.26
C ASP A 521 -39.42 -10.54 -15.65
N GLU A 522 -40.66 -10.41 -16.15
CA GLU A 522 -40.94 -9.78 -17.44
C GLU A 522 -40.69 -8.28 -17.39
N GLU A 523 -41.18 -7.59 -16.35
CA GLU A 523 -40.95 -6.15 -16.16
C GLU A 523 -39.46 -5.84 -15.97
N ARG A 524 -38.72 -6.69 -15.24
CA ARG A 524 -37.26 -6.57 -15.10
C ARG A 524 -36.61 -6.67 -16.48
N ARG A 525 -36.95 -7.71 -17.26
CA ARG A 525 -36.37 -7.91 -18.59
C ARG A 525 -36.67 -6.75 -19.54
N GLU A 526 -37.90 -6.24 -19.53
CA GLU A 526 -38.29 -5.09 -20.34
C GLU A 526 -37.50 -3.84 -19.96
N TRP A 527 -37.38 -3.55 -18.66
CA TRP A 527 -36.65 -2.38 -18.17
C TRP A 527 -35.14 -2.48 -18.45
N LEU A 528 -34.53 -3.61 -18.12
CA LEU A 528 -33.10 -3.87 -18.39
C LEU A 528 -32.79 -3.82 -19.89
N GLY A 529 -33.72 -4.25 -20.75
CA GLY A 529 -33.59 -4.17 -22.20
C GLY A 529 -33.42 -2.74 -22.75
N LYS A 530 -33.82 -1.71 -21.98
CA LYS A 530 -33.69 -0.28 -22.32
C LYS A 530 -32.30 0.28 -22.04
N LEU A 531 -31.48 -0.40 -21.22
CA LEU A 531 -30.10 0.01 -20.96
C LEU A 531 -29.23 -0.28 -22.19
N LYS A 532 -28.48 0.73 -22.66
CA LYS A 532 -27.60 0.67 -23.84
C LYS A 532 -26.36 1.55 -23.64
N GLY A 533 -25.33 1.30 -24.44
CA GLY A 533 -24.13 2.14 -24.50
C GLY A 533 -23.15 1.93 -23.34
N VAL A 534 -23.34 0.89 -22.53
CA VAL A 534 -22.49 0.63 -21.36
C VAL A 534 -21.09 0.19 -21.83
N ALA A 535 -20.07 0.74 -21.19
CA ALA A 535 -18.69 0.30 -21.32
C ALA A 535 -18.38 -0.75 -20.26
N CYS A 536 -17.71 -1.84 -20.63
CA CYS A 536 -17.27 -2.88 -19.70
C CYS A 536 -15.75 -3.06 -19.84
N SER A 537 -15.03 -3.02 -18.73
CA SER A 537 -13.60 -3.31 -18.68
C SER A 537 -13.31 -4.49 -17.74
N SER A 538 -12.22 -5.21 -18.02
CA SER A 538 -11.75 -6.34 -17.22
C SER A 538 -10.25 -6.25 -16.97
N ASP A 539 -9.81 -6.44 -15.72
CA ASP A 539 -8.39 -6.36 -15.34
C ASP A 539 -7.51 -7.46 -15.96
N ALA A 540 -8.12 -8.53 -16.49
CA ALA A 540 -7.48 -9.57 -17.29
C ALA A 540 -8.39 -10.05 -18.43
N PHE A 541 -7.85 -10.90 -19.31
CA PHE A 541 -8.56 -11.46 -20.46
C PHE A 541 -9.84 -12.23 -20.05
N PHE A 542 -10.78 -12.34 -20.99
CA PHE A 542 -11.96 -13.20 -20.84
C PHE A 542 -11.64 -14.64 -21.27
N PRO A 543 -11.76 -15.64 -20.37
CA PRO A 543 -11.44 -17.02 -20.73
C PRO A 543 -12.44 -17.64 -21.72
N PHE A 544 -13.71 -17.22 -21.66
CA PHE A 544 -14.81 -17.80 -22.44
C PHE A 544 -15.87 -16.76 -22.81
N ILE A 545 -16.70 -17.12 -23.80
CA ILE A 545 -17.77 -16.31 -24.41
C ILE A 545 -18.91 -15.96 -23.44
N ASP A 546 -19.05 -16.70 -22.34
CA ASP A 546 -20.07 -16.47 -21.31
C ASP A 546 -19.97 -15.09 -20.67
N ASN A 547 -18.77 -14.52 -20.59
CA ASN A 547 -18.53 -13.16 -20.13
C ASN A 547 -19.18 -12.13 -21.07
N VAL A 548 -19.02 -12.32 -22.38
CA VAL A 548 -19.61 -11.44 -23.40
C VAL A 548 -21.13 -11.54 -23.38
N PHE A 549 -21.68 -12.75 -23.28
CA PHE A 549 -23.12 -12.94 -23.13
C PHE A 549 -23.68 -12.33 -21.84
N ARG A 550 -22.94 -12.38 -20.73
CA ARG A 550 -23.38 -11.72 -19.50
C ARG A 550 -23.32 -10.21 -19.64
N ALA A 551 -22.25 -9.68 -20.21
CA ALA A 551 -22.07 -8.24 -20.41
C ALA A 551 -23.19 -7.66 -21.30
N SER A 552 -23.54 -8.34 -22.40
CA SER A 552 -24.58 -7.86 -23.33
C SER A 552 -25.96 -7.71 -22.69
N ARG A 553 -26.28 -8.51 -21.66
CA ARG A 553 -27.55 -8.43 -20.91
C ARG A 553 -27.68 -7.15 -20.08
N SER A 554 -26.58 -6.49 -19.75
CA SER A 554 -26.54 -5.21 -19.03
C SER A 554 -26.22 -4.05 -19.97
N GLY A 555 -26.66 -4.12 -21.23
CA GLY A 555 -26.59 -3.01 -22.17
C GLY A 555 -25.19 -2.66 -22.67
N VAL A 556 -24.22 -3.56 -22.52
CA VAL A 556 -22.84 -3.34 -22.95
C VAL A 556 -22.76 -3.22 -24.47
N SER A 557 -22.12 -2.15 -24.93
CA SER A 557 -21.80 -1.90 -26.34
C SER A 557 -20.30 -1.84 -26.60
N TYR A 558 -19.49 -1.66 -25.55
CA TYR A 558 -18.03 -1.55 -25.64
C TYR A 558 -17.38 -2.43 -24.57
N ILE A 559 -16.42 -3.25 -24.97
CA ILE A 559 -15.61 -4.07 -24.06
C ILE A 559 -14.13 -3.67 -24.23
N ALA A 560 -13.42 -3.42 -23.13
CA ALA A 560 -11.95 -3.37 -23.11
C ALA A 560 -11.37 -4.42 -22.17
N ALA A 561 -10.54 -5.31 -22.71
CA ALA A 561 -9.86 -6.31 -21.90
C ALA A 561 -8.52 -6.71 -22.55
N PRO A 562 -7.56 -7.21 -21.75
CA PRO A 562 -6.39 -7.87 -22.29
C PRO A 562 -6.72 -9.06 -23.18
N THR A 563 -5.89 -9.28 -24.19
CA THR A 563 -5.84 -10.51 -24.98
C THR A 563 -4.87 -11.51 -24.32
N GLY A 564 -4.78 -12.72 -24.86
CA GLY A 564 -3.93 -13.81 -24.38
C GLY A 564 -4.70 -15.04 -23.90
N SER A 565 -6.01 -15.14 -24.15
CA SER A 565 -6.76 -16.39 -23.94
C SER A 565 -6.54 -17.34 -25.13
N GLN A 566 -6.55 -18.65 -24.87
CA GLN A 566 -6.65 -19.63 -25.96
C GLN A 566 -7.97 -19.52 -26.74
N ASN A 567 -8.99 -18.88 -26.15
CA ASN A 567 -10.33 -18.71 -26.74
C ASN A 567 -10.61 -17.27 -27.20
N ASP A 568 -9.59 -16.43 -27.38
CA ASP A 568 -9.78 -15.02 -27.77
C ASP A 568 -10.63 -14.88 -29.04
N SER A 569 -10.37 -15.69 -30.08
CA SER A 569 -11.16 -15.67 -31.32
C SER A 569 -12.66 -15.88 -31.07
N ALA A 570 -13.03 -16.86 -30.23
CA ALA A 570 -14.43 -17.14 -29.93
C ALA A 570 -15.09 -15.99 -29.14
N VAL A 571 -14.34 -15.36 -28.22
CA VAL A 571 -14.80 -14.18 -27.46
C VAL A 571 -15.06 -13.01 -28.40
N MET A 572 -14.13 -12.72 -29.31
CA MET A 572 -14.22 -11.64 -30.29
C MET A 572 -15.36 -11.87 -31.29
N GLU A 573 -15.46 -13.07 -31.86
CA GLU A 573 -16.59 -13.42 -32.75
C GLU A 573 -17.94 -13.31 -32.04
N THR A 574 -18.00 -13.62 -30.74
CA THR A 574 -19.24 -13.47 -29.96
C THR A 574 -19.56 -12.00 -29.71
N ALA A 575 -18.56 -11.17 -29.43
CA ALA A 575 -18.74 -9.73 -29.30
C ALA A 575 -19.29 -9.13 -30.60
N GLU A 576 -18.71 -9.50 -31.75
CA GLU A 576 -19.15 -9.07 -33.07
C GLU A 576 -20.60 -9.47 -33.37
N LYS A 577 -20.97 -10.74 -33.11
CA LYS A 577 -22.34 -11.25 -33.27
C LYS A 577 -23.36 -10.51 -32.42
N LEU A 578 -22.94 -9.97 -31.28
CA LEU A 578 -23.78 -9.20 -30.36
C LEU A 578 -23.72 -7.68 -30.62
N GLY A 579 -22.97 -7.23 -31.64
CA GLY A 579 -22.80 -5.82 -31.96
C GLY A 579 -21.97 -5.05 -30.92
N ILE A 580 -21.10 -5.74 -30.19
CA ILE A 580 -20.22 -5.16 -29.17
C ILE A 580 -18.86 -4.87 -29.78
N THR A 581 -18.39 -3.64 -29.65
CA THR A 581 -17.02 -3.29 -30.03
C THR A 581 -16.05 -3.80 -28.96
N PHE A 582 -15.15 -4.70 -29.35
CA PHE A 582 -14.08 -5.19 -28.47
C PHE A 582 -12.80 -4.42 -28.75
N VAL A 583 -12.24 -3.81 -27.71
CA VAL A 583 -11.03 -3.01 -27.72
C VAL A 583 -9.96 -3.76 -26.95
N GLU A 584 -8.76 -3.87 -27.52
CA GLU A 584 -7.64 -4.45 -26.82
C GLU A 584 -7.10 -3.47 -25.77
N GLN A 585 -7.07 -3.94 -24.52
CA GLN A 585 -6.33 -3.32 -23.44
C GLN A 585 -5.10 -4.17 -23.16
N SER A 586 -3.97 -3.89 -23.80
CA SER A 586 -2.77 -4.75 -23.76
C SER A 586 -2.14 -4.97 -22.38
N ILE A 587 -2.63 -4.28 -21.35
CA ILE A 587 -2.04 -4.25 -20.01
C ILE A 587 -3.00 -4.89 -19.01
N ARG A 588 -2.52 -5.91 -18.28
CA ARG A 588 -3.23 -6.48 -17.13
C ARG A 588 -3.15 -5.55 -15.93
N LEU A 589 -4.22 -5.47 -15.15
CA LEU A 589 -4.36 -4.53 -14.05
C LEU A 589 -4.62 -5.25 -12.71
N PHE A 590 -3.88 -6.32 -12.43
CA PHE A 590 -4.03 -6.99 -11.14
C PHE A 590 -3.61 -6.08 -9.97
N HIS A 591 -4.40 -6.11 -8.91
CA HIS A 591 -4.18 -5.34 -7.69
C HIS A 591 -4.51 -6.19 -6.45
N HIS A 592 -3.55 -6.31 -5.53
CA HIS A 592 -3.60 -7.13 -4.32
C HIS A 592 -2.91 -6.44 -3.15
#